data_AF-A0A9D1U7X9-F1
#
_entry.id   AF-A0A9D1U7X9-F1
#
_cell.length_a   1.000
_cell.length_b   1.000
_cell.length_c   1.000
_cell.angle_alpha   90.00
_cell.angle_beta   90.00
_cell.angle_gamma   90.00
#
_symmetry.space_group_name_H-M   'P 1'
#
loop_
_entity.id
_entity.type
_entity.pdbx_description
1 polymer ?
#
loop_
_entity_poly.entity_id
_entity_poly.type
_entity_poly.pdbx_seq_one_letter_code
_entity_poly.pdbx_strand_id
1 'polypeptide(L)'
;SFIMTLRDTVVVVPFSFFSALILSKEFHGRTIARAIFFLPVIVSTGVLATMDSNDVISMMMDRNTASAADSMQTAFSASGLITTLFSDSLPIEMVDFITAATSGIYDIIIKSGLQIIIFIGGLNTISPSLFESSNIEGATAWVNFWKITFPMCGPYILLNVVYTIIDSFTNLSNPLISQIRSDLMGLRNFGVASAAAWVYFVAIFAVLGIVFAVMQRRVFYHE
;
A
#
# COMPACT_ATOMS: atom_id res chain seq x y z
N SER A 1 14.40 -6.25 -5.08
CA SER A 1 13.70 -4.96 -5.03
C SER A 1 12.91 -4.66 -6.31
N PHE A 2 13.52 -4.26 -7.43
CA PHE A 2 12.74 -3.76 -8.59
C PHE A 2 11.74 -4.74 -9.23
N ILE A 3 12.10 -6.04 -9.38
CA ILE A 3 11.17 -7.07 -9.88
C ILE A 3 9.96 -7.26 -8.93
N MET A 4 10.20 -7.19 -7.61
CA MET A 4 9.14 -7.30 -6.61
C MET A 4 8.25 -6.05 -6.65
N THR A 5 8.84 -4.86 -6.77
CA THR A 5 8.10 -3.61 -6.97
C THR A 5 7.22 -3.66 -8.21
N LEU A 6 7.76 -4.16 -9.34
CA LEU A 6 7.02 -4.25 -10.59
C LEU A 6 5.85 -5.22 -10.48
N ARG A 7 6.07 -6.40 -9.91
CA ARG A 7 5.02 -7.39 -9.65
C ARG A 7 3.94 -6.83 -8.73
N ASP A 8 4.34 -6.21 -7.63
CA ASP A 8 3.43 -5.67 -6.64
C ASP A 8 2.62 -4.50 -7.25
N THR A 9 3.23 -3.63 -8.07
CA THR A 9 2.52 -2.56 -8.79
C THR A 9 1.48 -3.11 -9.78
N VAL A 10 1.83 -4.14 -10.55
CA VAL A 10 0.94 -4.75 -11.54
C VAL A 10 -0.28 -5.41 -10.89
N VAL A 11 -0.17 -5.88 -9.65
CA VAL A 11 -1.27 -6.50 -8.91
C VAL A 11 -2.06 -5.48 -8.09
N VAL A 12 -1.37 -4.57 -7.40
CA VAL A 12 -1.96 -3.58 -6.49
C VAL A 12 -2.78 -2.53 -7.25
N VAL A 13 -2.32 -2.05 -8.41
CA VAL A 13 -3.03 -0.99 -9.16
C VAL A 13 -4.40 -1.46 -9.67
N PRO A 14 -4.53 -2.62 -10.34
CA PRO A 14 -5.85 -3.13 -10.75
C PRO A 14 -6.75 -3.48 -9.56
N PHE A 15 -6.19 -4.09 -8.51
CA PHE A 15 -6.96 -4.46 -7.31
C PHE A 15 -7.50 -3.22 -6.59
N SER A 16 -6.66 -2.22 -6.37
CA SER A 16 -7.05 -0.96 -5.72
C SER A 16 -8.08 -0.21 -6.55
N PHE A 17 -7.94 -0.17 -7.87
CA PHE A 17 -8.90 0.47 -8.76
C PHE A 17 -10.28 -0.23 -8.72
N PHE A 18 -10.31 -1.56 -8.76
CA PHE A 18 -11.54 -2.32 -8.67
C PHE A 18 -12.22 -2.17 -7.30
N SER A 19 -11.46 -2.28 -6.22
CA SER A 19 -11.96 -2.07 -4.85
C SER A 19 -12.49 -0.64 -4.66
N ALA A 20 -11.78 0.37 -5.19
CA ALA A 20 -12.23 1.75 -5.17
C ALA A 20 -13.53 1.97 -5.94
N LEU A 21 -13.74 1.28 -7.07
CA LEU A 21 -14.97 1.39 -7.88
C LEU A 21 -16.19 0.81 -7.16
N ILE A 22 -15.98 -0.20 -6.30
CA ILE A 22 -17.04 -0.73 -5.42
C ILE A 22 -17.30 0.24 -4.26
N LEU A 23 -16.23 0.75 -3.64
CA LEU A 23 -16.33 1.64 -2.48
C LEU A 23 -16.75 3.09 -2.80
N SER A 24 -16.65 3.51 -4.06
CA SER A 24 -17.06 4.84 -4.50
C SER A 24 -18.58 4.98 -4.70
N LYS A 25 -19.30 3.86 -4.86
CA LYS A 25 -20.76 3.88 -5.02
C LYS A 25 -21.45 4.36 -3.74
N GLU A 26 -22.61 4.97 -3.90
CA GLU A 26 -23.45 5.37 -2.77
C GLU A 26 -24.13 4.14 -2.15
N PHE A 27 -23.57 3.62 -1.05
CA PHE A 27 -24.20 2.57 -0.25
C PHE A 27 -24.36 2.97 1.21
N HIS A 28 -25.41 2.45 1.84
CA HIS A 28 -25.67 2.60 3.27
C HIS A 28 -24.56 1.88 4.04
N GLY A 29 -23.67 2.64 4.70
CA GLY A 29 -22.50 2.10 5.42
C GLY A 29 -21.13 2.50 4.86
N ARG A 30 -21.06 3.41 3.87
CA ARG A 30 -19.79 3.84 3.25
C ARG A 30 -18.68 4.27 4.22
N THR A 31 -19.04 4.89 5.34
CA THR A 31 -18.07 5.33 6.37
C THR A 31 -17.42 4.15 7.07
N ILE A 32 -18.21 3.10 7.38
CA ILE A 32 -17.71 1.89 8.05
C ILE A 32 -16.82 1.10 7.10
N ALA A 33 -17.23 0.92 5.85
CA ALA A 33 -16.41 0.24 4.86
C ALA A 33 -15.06 0.94 4.66
N ARG A 34 -15.05 2.27 4.53
CA ARG A 34 -13.81 3.05 4.49
C ARG A 34 -12.97 2.79 5.74
N ALA A 35 -13.54 2.90 6.94
CA ALA A 35 -12.83 2.69 8.21
C ALA A 35 -12.15 1.32 8.31
N ILE A 36 -12.80 0.25 7.82
CA ILE A 36 -12.22 -1.10 7.78
C ILE A 36 -10.97 -1.17 6.90
N PHE A 37 -10.96 -0.50 5.74
CA PHE A 37 -9.77 -0.41 4.90
C PHE A 37 -8.69 0.54 5.45
N PHE A 38 -9.06 1.49 6.31
CA PHE A 38 -8.10 2.39 6.97
C PHE A 38 -7.35 1.74 8.12
N LEU A 39 -8.00 0.84 8.87
CA LEU A 39 -7.41 0.26 10.08
C LEU A 39 -6.05 -0.43 9.83
N PRO A 40 -5.89 -1.28 8.79
CA PRO A 40 -4.60 -1.94 8.53
C PRO A 40 -3.50 -0.96 8.12
N VAL A 41 -3.84 0.11 7.39
CA VAL A 41 -2.88 1.15 6.99
C VAL A 41 -2.35 1.89 8.22
N ILE A 42 -3.25 2.27 9.13
CA ILE A 42 -2.87 2.95 10.38
C ILE A 42 -1.96 2.06 11.23
N VAL A 43 -2.28 0.77 11.36
CA VAL A 43 -1.45 -0.20 12.09
C VAL A 43 -0.06 -0.34 11.44
N SER A 44 0.01 -0.42 10.11
CA SER A 44 1.28 -0.55 9.39
C SER A 44 2.19 0.68 9.51
N THR A 45 1.62 1.88 9.70
CA THR A 45 2.42 3.10 9.95
C THR A 45 3.14 3.10 11.31
N GLY A 46 2.90 2.11 12.18
CA GLY A 46 3.62 1.94 13.45
C GLY A 46 3.25 2.95 14.55
N VAL A 47 2.28 3.83 14.30
CA VAL A 47 1.84 4.88 15.25
C VAL A 47 1.30 4.30 16.56
N LEU A 48 0.71 3.10 16.51
CA LEU A 48 0.18 2.41 17.69
C LEU A 48 1.25 1.67 18.49
N ALA A 49 2.32 1.21 17.84
CA ALA A 49 3.41 0.49 18.50
C ALA A 49 4.17 1.37 19.51
N THR A 50 4.09 2.70 19.38
CA THR A 50 4.73 3.64 20.31
C THR A 50 3.85 4.05 21.50
N MET A 51 2.60 3.56 21.59
CA MET A 51 1.63 4.06 22.58
C MET A 51 1.62 3.32 23.92
N ASP A 52 2.26 2.14 24.03
CA ASP A 52 2.29 1.41 25.29
C ASP A 52 3.53 1.76 26.11
N SER A 53 3.33 2.59 27.14
CA SER A 53 4.42 3.14 27.98
C SER A 53 5.18 2.07 28.78
N ASN A 54 4.61 0.88 28.91
CA ASN A 54 5.21 -0.23 29.64
C ASN A 54 6.16 -1.09 28.76
N ASP A 55 6.09 -0.93 27.44
CA ASP A 55 6.95 -1.63 26.47
C ASP A 55 8.17 -0.77 26.06
N VAL A 56 8.24 0.48 26.50
CA VAL A 56 9.33 1.42 26.17
C VAL A 56 10.67 0.97 26.79
N ILE A 57 10.66 0.27 27.93
CA ILE A 57 11.87 -0.25 28.59
C ILE A 57 12.36 -1.55 27.91
N SER A 58 11.45 -2.41 27.43
CA SER A 58 11.77 -3.56 26.56
C SER A 58 12.19 -3.11 25.16
N MET A 59 11.65 -2.02 24.62
CA MET A 59 12.06 -1.38 23.35
C MET A 59 13.38 -0.60 23.46
N MET A 60 13.77 -0.15 24.65
CA MET A 60 15.11 0.40 24.90
C MET A 60 16.18 -0.69 24.92
N MET A 61 15.82 -1.93 25.27
CA MET A 61 16.71 -3.09 25.23
C MET A 61 16.63 -3.91 23.93
N ASP A 62 15.47 -3.96 23.26
CA ASP A 62 15.28 -4.55 21.93
C ASP A 62 15.24 -3.43 20.88
N ARG A 63 16.41 -3.14 20.32
CA ARG A 63 16.77 -1.92 19.58
C ARG A 63 16.13 -1.78 18.19
N ASN A 64 14.85 -2.05 18.02
CA ASN A 64 14.17 -1.87 16.74
C ASN A 64 12.76 -1.28 16.92
N THR A 65 12.67 0.04 17.01
CA THR A 65 11.38 0.76 16.96
C THR A 65 10.51 0.43 15.75
N ALA A 66 11.08 -0.02 14.62
CA ALA A 66 10.32 -0.54 13.48
C ALA A 66 10.28 -2.08 13.34
N SER A 67 10.81 -2.86 14.29
CA SER A 67 10.37 -4.27 14.44
C SER A 67 9.07 -4.37 15.24
N ALA A 68 8.72 -3.36 16.03
CA ALA A 68 7.44 -3.30 16.74
C ALA A 68 6.24 -3.09 15.79
N ALA A 69 6.42 -2.29 14.73
CA ALA A 69 5.42 -2.14 13.66
C ALA A 69 5.27 -3.45 12.86
N ASP A 70 6.40 -4.11 12.56
CA ASP A 70 6.45 -5.37 11.82
C ASP A 70 5.92 -6.55 12.65
N SER A 71 6.18 -6.56 13.97
CA SER A 71 5.67 -7.57 14.89
C SER A 71 4.17 -7.39 15.15
N MET A 72 3.67 -6.16 15.26
CA MET A 72 2.24 -5.88 15.35
C MET A 72 1.53 -6.19 14.03
N GLN A 73 2.12 -5.85 12.88
CA GLN A 73 1.61 -6.24 11.58
C GLN A 73 1.57 -7.76 11.41
N THR A 74 2.58 -8.47 11.91
CA THR A 74 2.61 -9.94 11.91
C THR A 74 1.58 -10.51 12.88
N ALA A 75 1.39 -9.92 14.07
CA ALA A 75 0.41 -10.36 15.06
C ALA A 75 -1.05 -10.18 14.60
N PHE A 76 -1.36 -9.08 13.90
CA PHE A 76 -2.69 -8.85 13.29
C PHE A 76 -2.83 -9.43 11.88
N SER A 77 -1.76 -9.97 11.31
CA SER A 77 -1.84 -10.69 10.05
C SER A 77 -2.62 -11.98 10.22
N ALA A 78 -3.27 -12.42 9.14
CA ALA A 78 -3.90 -13.72 9.13
C ALA A 78 -2.92 -14.84 9.51
N SER A 79 -1.63 -14.73 9.15
CA SER A 79 -0.59 -15.66 9.61
C SER A 79 -0.41 -15.66 11.13
N GLY A 80 -0.32 -14.50 11.77
CA GLY A 80 -0.20 -14.40 13.22
C GLY A 80 -1.41 -14.97 13.94
N LEU A 81 -2.62 -14.67 13.45
CA LEU A 81 -3.85 -15.18 14.04
C LEU A 81 -4.03 -16.69 13.80
N ILE A 82 -3.67 -17.21 12.63
CA ILE A 82 -3.79 -18.63 12.32
C ILE A 82 -2.80 -19.45 13.16
N THR A 83 -1.54 -19.00 13.24
CA THR A 83 -0.51 -19.68 14.03
C THR A 83 -0.81 -19.62 15.53
N THR A 84 -1.39 -18.54 16.05
CA THR A 84 -1.70 -18.41 17.48
C THR A 84 -3.00 -19.11 17.89
N LEU A 85 -4.00 -19.21 17.00
CA LEU A 85 -5.29 -19.82 17.32
C LEU A 85 -5.39 -21.30 16.91
N PHE A 86 -4.62 -21.75 15.91
CA PHE A 86 -4.73 -23.09 15.32
C PHE A 86 -3.45 -23.93 15.39
N SER A 87 -2.39 -23.47 16.09
CA SER A 87 -1.15 -24.26 16.28
C SER A 87 -1.39 -25.63 16.90
N ASP A 88 -2.38 -25.72 17.79
CA ASP A 88 -2.56 -26.90 18.64
C ASP A 88 -3.60 -27.89 18.09
N SER A 89 -4.29 -27.55 17.00
CA SER A 89 -5.50 -28.28 16.56
C SER A 89 -5.51 -28.72 15.09
N LEU A 90 -4.53 -28.33 14.27
CA LEU A 90 -4.46 -28.71 12.85
C LEU A 90 -3.07 -29.22 12.43
N PRO A 91 -2.97 -30.16 11.47
CA PRO A 91 -1.70 -30.58 10.88
C PRO A 91 -0.97 -29.40 10.23
N ILE A 92 0.35 -29.30 10.47
CA ILE A 92 1.22 -28.19 10.07
C ILE A 92 1.10 -27.86 8.57
N GLU A 93 0.98 -28.86 7.70
CA GLU A 93 0.85 -28.65 6.25
C GLU A 93 -0.46 -27.95 5.83
N MET A 94 -1.57 -28.21 6.53
CA MET A 94 -2.84 -27.53 6.26
C MET A 94 -2.82 -26.09 6.76
N VAL A 95 -2.17 -25.87 7.92
CA VAL A 95 -1.96 -24.54 8.49
C VAL A 95 -1.10 -23.71 7.55
N ASP A 96 0.00 -24.25 7.02
CA ASP A 96 0.89 -23.54 6.10
C ASP A 96 0.20 -23.18 4.78
N PHE A 97 -0.63 -24.07 4.22
CA PHE A 97 -1.36 -23.78 2.99
C PHE A 97 -2.40 -22.67 3.18
N ILE A 98 -3.20 -22.73 4.25
CA ILE A 98 -4.21 -21.71 4.58
C ILE A 98 -3.52 -20.39 4.90
N THR A 99 -2.40 -20.44 5.62
CA THR A 99 -1.59 -19.29 5.98
C THR A 99 -0.99 -18.62 4.75
N ALA A 100 -0.42 -19.39 3.81
CA ALA A 100 0.12 -18.86 2.55
C ALA A 100 -0.96 -18.22 1.67
N ALA A 101 -2.14 -18.84 1.57
CA ALA A 101 -3.24 -18.29 0.79
C ALA A 101 -3.79 -16.99 1.40
N THR A 102 -3.95 -16.95 2.74
CA THR A 102 -4.55 -15.80 3.43
C THR A 102 -3.57 -14.63 3.57
N SER A 103 -2.29 -14.91 3.82
CA SER A 103 -1.25 -13.88 3.92
C SER A 103 -1.03 -13.12 2.61
N GLY A 104 -1.10 -13.80 1.46
CA GLY A 104 -1.00 -13.14 0.15
C GLY A 104 -2.13 -12.13 -0.08
N ILE A 105 -3.38 -12.49 0.25
CA ILE A 105 -4.53 -11.58 0.13
C ILE A 105 -4.40 -10.43 1.12
N TYR A 106 -4.02 -10.72 2.37
CA TYR A 106 -3.84 -9.72 3.42
C TYR A 106 -2.75 -8.69 3.06
N ASP A 107 -1.59 -9.14 2.57
CA ASP A 107 -0.50 -8.26 2.14
C ASP A 107 -0.93 -7.35 0.99
N ILE A 108 -1.67 -7.89 0.01
CA ILE A 108 -2.23 -7.09 -1.10
C ILE A 108 -3.20 -6.04 -0.57
N ILE A 109 -4.09 -6.38 0.38
CA ILE A 109 -5.05 -5.43 0.95
C ILE A 109 -4.34 -4.30 1.69
N ILE A 110 -3.34 -4.60 2.52
CA ILE A 110 -2.59 -3.56 3.24
C ILE A 110 -1.82 -2.68 2.26
N LYS A 111 -1.07 -3.29 1.35
CA LYS A 111 -0.26 -2.56 0.35
C LYS A 111 -1.10 -1.77 -0.65
N SER A 112 -2.40 -2.05 -0.77
CA SER A 112 -3.32 -1.34 -1.64
C SER A 112 -4.21 -0.33 -0.90
N GLY A 113 -4.15 -0.27 0.43
CA GLY A 113 -5.05 0.59 1.23
C GLY A 113 -4.91 2.07 0.88
N LEU A 114 -3.68 2.59 0.81
CA LEU A 114 -3.41 3.97 0.40
C LEU A 114 -3.86 4.22 -1.05
N GLN A 115 -3.63 3.25 -1.93
CA GLN A 115 -3.93 3.32 -3.35
C GLN A 115 -5.44 3.38 -3.60
N ILE A 116 -6.21 2.57 -2.87
CA ILE A 116 -7.68 2.59 -2.87
C ILE A 116 -8.19 3.97 -2.52
N ILE A 117 -7.61 4.63 -1.51
CA ILE A 117 -8.02 5.98 -1.08
C ILE A 117 -7.76 7.01 -2.16
N ILE A 118 -6.57 6.97 -2.80
CA ILE A 118 -6.23 7.85 -3.91
C ILE A 118 -7.24 7.68 -5.05
N PHE A 119 -7.59 6.43 -5.39
CA PHE A 119 -8.60 6.16 -6.43
C PHE A 119 -10.00 6.59 -6.03
N ILE A 120 -10.43 6.39 -4.78
CA ILE A 120 -11.73 6.91 -4.29
C ILE A 120 -11.77 8.43 -4.41
N GLY A 121 -10.68 9.11 -4.04
CA GLY A 121 -10.55 10.56 -4.20
C GLY A 121 -10.75 10.98 -5.65
N GLY A 122 -10.12 10.31 -6.60
CA GLY A 122 -10.25 10.61 -8.03
C GLY A 122 -11.56 10.19 -8.67
N LEU A 123 -12.20 9.14 -8.19
CA LEU A 123 -13.55 8.76 -8.65
C LEU A 123 -14.59 9.78 -8.17
N ASN A 124 -14.43 10.32 -6.96
CA ASN A 124 -15.34 11.33 -6.42
C ASN A 124 -15.21 12.70 -7.11
N THR A 125 -14.10 12.98 -7.81
CA THR A 125 -13.97 14.23 -8.58
C THR A 125 -14.73 14.22 -9.91
N ILE A 126 -15.19 13.05 -10.37
CA ILE A 126 -15.95 12.94 -11.62
C ILE A 126 -17.37 13.44 -11.38
N SER A 127 -17.79 14.47 -12.13
CA SER A 127 -19.14 15.03 -12.00
C SER A 127 -20.23 13.98 -12.30
N PRO A 128 -21.29 13.88 -11.47
CA PRO A 128 -22.44 13.02 -11.74
C PRO A 128 -23.13 13.30 -13.08
N SER A 129 -23.08 14.55 -13.56
CA SER A 129 -23.71 14.98 -14.81
C SER A 129 -23.17 14.28 -16.06
N LEU A 130 -21.90 13.85 -16.04
CA LEU A 130 -21.30 13.07 -17.12
C LEU A 130 -21.92 11.68 -17.22
N PHE A 131 -22.22 11.06 -16.07
CA PHE A 131 -22.88 9.76 -16.02
C PHE A 131 -24.35 9.85 -16.41
N GLU A 132 -25.04 10.91 -15.98
CA GLU A 132 -26.45 11.14 -16.35
C GLU A 132 -26.59 11.36 -17.87
N SER A 133 -25.71 12.16 -18.47
CA SER A 133 -25.68 12.39 -19.92
C SER A 133 -25.39 11.10 -20.69
N SER A 134 -24.43 10.30 -20.24
CA SER A 134 -24.12 9.00 -20.87
C SER A 134 -25.28 8.01 -20.79
N ASN A 135 -26.07 8.07 -19.70
CA ASN A 135 -27.21 7.18 -19.49
C ASN A 135 -28.39 7.58 -20.40
N ILE A 136 -28.56 8.88 -20.67
CA ILE A 136 -29.51 9.39 -21.67
C ILE A 136 -29.13 8.93 -23.08
N GLU A 137 -27.84 8.82 -23.38
CA GLU A 137 -27.32 8.26 -24.64
C GLU A 137 -27.36 6.72 -24.72
N GLY A 138 -27.85 6.03 -23.68
CA GLY A 138 -27.95 4.57 -23.64
C GLY A 138 -26.61 3.85 -23.49
N ALA A 139 -25.57 4.53 -23.01
CA ALA A 139 -24.27 3.90 -22.77
C ALA A 139 -24.34 2.87 -21.64
N THR A 140 -23.78 1.68 -21.88
CA THR A 140 -23.68 0.64 -20.84
C THR A 140 -22.59 0.98 -19.82
N ALA A 141 -22.67 0.40 -18.62
CA ALA A 141 -21.65 0.57 -17.58
C ALA A 141 -20.22 0.24 -18.05
N TRP A 142 -20.07 -0.70 -19.00
CA TRP A 142 -18.79 -1.02 -19.63
C TRP A 142 -18.25 0.11 -20.51
N VAL A 143 -19.12 0.74 -21.29
CA VAL A 143 -18.75 1.91 -22.11
C VAL A 143 -18.39 3.09 -21.21
N ASN A 144 -19.16 3.32 -20.15
CA ASN A 144 -18.88 4.38 -19.17
C ASN A 144 -17.54 4.16 -18.47
N PHE A 145 -17.22 2.91 -18.12
CA PHE A 145 -15.93 2.57 -17.53
C PHE A 145 -14.76 2.94 -18.44
N TRP A 146 -14.77 2.49 -19.70
CA TRP A 146 -13.64 2.71 -20.61
C TRP A 146 -13.57 4.13 -21.18
N LYS A 147 -14.70 4.82 -21.34
CA LYS A 147 -14.75 6.16 -21.96
C LYS A 147 -14.75 7.31 -20.96
N ILE A 148 -15.27 7.11 -19.74
CA ILE A 148 -15.41 8.17 -18.74
C ILE A 148 -14.49 7.86 -17.56
N THR A 149 -14.71 6.74 -16.86
CA THR A 149 -14.02 6.47 -15.60
C THR A 149 -12.51 6.28 -15.79
N PHE A 150 -12.09 5.40 -16.71
CA PHE A 150 -10.68 5.06 -16.91
C PHE A 150 -9.84 6.25 -17.40
N PRO A 151 -10.27 7.05 -18.40
CA PRO A 151 -9.52 8.22 -18.85
C PRO A 151 -9.46 9.31 -17.78
N MET A 152 -10.56 9.59 -17.08
CA MET A 152 -10.60 10.61 -16.03
C MET A 152 -9.79 10.22 -14.78
N CYS A 153 -9.61 8.92 -14.53
CA CYS A 153 -8.71 8.44 -13.48
C CYS A 153 -7.23 8.44 -13.87
N GLY A 154 -6.86 8.77 -15.10
CA GLY A 154 -5.48 8.83 -15.60
C GLY A 154 -4.47 9.49 -14.64
N PRO A 155 -4.70 10.73 -14.15
CA PRO A 155 -3.79 11.37 -13.20
C PRO A 155 -3.69 10.63 -11.85
N TYR A 156 -4.78 9.99 -11.41
CA TYR A 156 -4.80 9.19 -10.18
C TYR A 156 -4.07 7.86 -10.35
N ILE A 157 -4.08 7.25 -11.54
CA ILE A 157 -3.27 6.06 -11.85
C ILE A 157 -1.78 6.42 -11.74
N LEU A 158 -1.37 7.58 -12.25
CA LEU A 158 0.01 8.06 -12.13
C LEU A 158 0.41 8.26 -10.67
N LEU A 159 -0.42 8.94 -9.88
CA LEU A 159 -0.18 9.10 -8.44
C LEU A 159 -0.02 7.74 -7.75
N ASN A 160 -0.93 6.80 -8.02
CA ASN A 160 -0.86 5.45 -7.46
C ASN A 160 0.46 4.74 -7.78
N VAL A 161 0.90 4.77 -9.04
CA VAL A 161 2.17 4.17 -9.45
C VAL A 161 3.36 4.81 -8.74
N VAL A 162 3.38 6.14 -8.64
CA VAL A 162 4.43 6.88 -7.93
C VAL A 162 4.46 6.48 -6.45
N TYR A 163 3.32 6.44 -5.78
CA TYR A 163 3.24 6.04 -4.38
C TYR A 163 3.67 4.59 -4.16
N THR A 164 3.27 3.66 -5.03
CA THR A 164 3.72 2.25 -4.93
C THR A 164 5.23 2.12 -5.12
N ILE A 165 5.84 2.93 -6.00
CA ILE A 165 7.29 2.98 -6.14
C ILE A 165 7.92 3.49 -4.85
N ILE A 166 7.45 4.62 -4.31
CA ILE A 166 7.99 5.17 -3.06
C ILE A 166 7.90 4.16 -1.91
N ASP A 167 6.73 3.53 -1.76
CA ASP A 167 6.49 2.52 -0.73
C ASP A 167 7.45 1.34 -0.87
N SER A 168 7.57 0.78 -2.08
CA SER A 168 8.44 -0.37 -2.32
C SER A 168 9.94 -0.06 -2.17
N PHE A 169 10.38 1.14 -2.53
CA PHE A 169 11.76 1.56 -2.34
C PHE A 169 12.07 1.92 -0.89
N THR A 170 11.09 2.40 -0.11
CA THR A 170 11.26 2.73 1.31
C THR A 170 11.01 1.53 2.23
N ASN A 171 10.46 0.44 1.69
CA ASN A 171 10.16 -0.77 2.43
C ASN A 171 11.43 -1.37 3.08
N LEU A 172 11.31 -1.75 4.36
CA LEU A 172 12.38 -2.34 5.16
C LEU A 172 12.85 -3.72 4.67
N SER A 173 12.03 -4.42 3.88
CA SER A 173 12.43 -5.65 3.19
C SER A 173 13.50 -5.41 2.12
N ASN A 174 13.75 -4.16 1.73
CA ASN A 174 14.85 -3.84 0.82
C ASN A 174 16.19 -3.97 1.55
N PRO A 175 17.12 -4.83 1.08
CA PRO A 175 18.39 -5.09 1.76
C PRO A 175 19.22 -3.81 1.98
N LEU A 176 19.12 -2.82 1.08
CA LEU A 176 19.84 -1.56 1.22
C LEU A 176 19.28 -0.68 2.36
N ILE A 177 17.95 -0.59 2.49
CA ILE A 177 17.30 0.16 3.60
C ILE A 177 17.54 -0.53 4.93
N SER A 178 17.44 -1.87 4.96
CA SER A 178 17.73 -2.67 6.14
C SER A 178 19.17 -2.43 6.62
N GLN A 179 20.13 -2.40 5.69
CA GLN A 179 21.54 -2.16 6.02
C GLN A 179 21.79 -0.73 6.53
N ILE A 180 21.25 0.29 5.85
CA ILE A 180 21.34 1.69 6.30
C ILE A 180 20.79 1.83 7.72
N ARG A 181 19.65 1.19 8.00
CA ARG A 181 19.01 1.21 9.32
C ARG A 181 19.86 0.48 10.36
N SER A 182 20.40 -0.70 10.06
CA SER A 182 21.25 -1.44 11.00
C SER A 182 22.53 -0.66 11.35
N ASP A 183 23.10 0.07 10.38
CA ASP A 183 24.30 0.86 10.58
C ASP A 183 24.01 2.16 11.37
N LEU A 184 22.82 2.75 11.21
CA LEU A 184 22.30 3.87 12.02
C LEU A 184 22.00 3.45 13.46
N MET A 185 21.25 2.35 13.64
CA MET A 185 20.79 1.90 14.97
C MET A 185 21.89 1.20 15.78
N GLY A 186 22.87 0.59 15.09
CA GLY A 186 24.02 -0.06 15.73
C GLY A 186 25.07 0.91 16.29
N LEU A 187 24.88 2.23 16.14
CA LEU A 187 25.84 3.30 16.46
C LEU A 187 27.25 3.10 15.86
N ARG A 188 27.39 2.19 14.88
CA ARG A 188 28.69 1.65 14.47
C ARG A 188 29.31 2.47 13.34
N ASN A 189 28.50 3.06 12.45
CA ASN A 189 28.97 3.81 11.27
C ASN A 189 27.95 4.87 10.77
N PHE A 190 27.64 5.89 11.57
CA PHE A 190 26.70 6.97 11.18
C PHE A 190 27.07 7.69 9.88
N GLY A 191 28.37 7.91 9.65
CA GLY A 191 28.85 8.62 8.46
C GLY A 191 28.55 7.85 7.16
N VAL A 192 28.81 6.55 7.15
CA VAL A 192 28.55 5.68 5.98
C VAL A 192 27.05 5.54 5.76
N ALA A 193 26.28 5.37 6.84
CA ALA A 193 24.82 5.22 6.73
C ALA A 193 24.14 6.50 6.22
N SER A 194 24.59 7.68 6.67
CA SER A 194 24.06 8.96 6.19
C SER A 194 24.42 9.21 4.72
N ALA A 195 25.64 8.86 4.29
CA ALA A 195 26.05 8.96 2.89
C ALA A 195 25.24 8.02 1.99
N ALA A 196 25.03 6.77 2.44
CA ALA A 196 24.21 5.80 1.73
C ALA A 196 22.74 6.25 1.60
N ALA A 197 22.18 6.90 2.64
CA ALA A 197 20.83 7.48 2.58
C ALA A 197 20.71 8.59 1.53
N TRP A 198 21.69 9.49 1.43
CA TRP A 198 21.72 10.53 0.40
C TRP A 198 21.83 9.97 -1.02
N VAL A 199 22.69 8.97 -1.24
CA VAL A 199 22.80 8.28 -2.53
C VAL A 199 21.48 7.62 -2.90
N TYR A 200 20.82 6.97 -1.93
CA TYR A 200 19.54 6.32 -2.15
C TYR A 200 18.41 7.32 -2.44
N PHE A 201 18.40 8.47 -1.76
CA PHE A 201 17.46 9.57 -2.02
C PHE A 201 17.57 10.06 -3.47
N VAL A 202 18.79 10.32 -3.96
CA VAL A 202 19.03 10.75 -5.34
C VAL A 202 18.63 9.64 -6.33
N ALA A 203 18.90 8.38 -6.02
CA ALA A 203 18.52 7.25 -6.86
C ALA A 203 16.99 7.13 -6.99
N ILE A 204 16.24 7.23 -5.89
CA ILE A 204 14.77 7.25 -5.91
C ILE A 204 14.27 8.43 -6.73
N PHE A 205 14.83 9.62 -6.53
CA PHE A 205 14.42 10.82 -7.26
C PHE A 205 14.63 10.66 -8.78
N ALA A 206 15.73 10.05 -9.19
CA ALA A 206 15.99 9.74 -10.60
C ALA A 206 14.97 8.74 -11.16
N VAL A 207 14.68 7.65 -10.45
CA VAL A 207 13.68 6.65 -10.86
C VAL A 207 12.29 7.29 -10.97
N LEU A 208 11.88 8.09 -9.99
CA LEU A 208 10.62 8.81 -10.00
C LEU A 208 10.54 9.80 -11.16
N GLY A 209 11.61 10.54 -11.43
CA GLY A 209 11.68 11.46 -12.57
C GLY A 209 11.49 10.73 -13.91
N ILE A 210 12.12 9.57 -14.08
CA ILE A 210 11.97 8.73 -15.28
C ILE A 210 10.52 8.23 -15.41
N VAL A 211 9.94 7.68 -14.34
CA VAL A 211 8.57 7.15 -14.37
C VAL A 211 7.56 8.27 -14.62
N PHE A 212 7.73 9.43 -13.97
CA PHE A 212 6.89 10.60 -14.19
C PHE A 212 6.97 11.07 -15.64
N ALA A 213 8.18 11.18 -16.21
CA ALA A 213 8.36 11.59 -17.60
C ALA A 213 7.74 10.60 -18.61
N VAL A 214 7.80 9.29 -18.33
CA VAL A 214 7.19 8.25 -19.17
C VAL A 214 5.66 8.26 -19.06
N MET A 215 5.12 8.40 -17.85
CA MET A 215 3.67 8.38 -17.62
C MET A 215 2.97 9.69 -17.98
N GLN A 216 3.62 10.84 -17.81
CA GLN A 216 3.07 12.15 -18.18
C GLN A 216 2.73 12.22 -19.68
N ARG A 217 3.46 11.50 -20.54
CA ARG A 217 3.15 11.40 -21.99
C ARG A 217 1.89 10.58 -22.30
N ARG A 218 1.36 9.83 -21.33
CA ARG A 218 0.20 8.95 -21.48
C ARG A 218 -1.04 9.44 -20.74
N VAL A 219 -0.91 10.46 -19.89
CA VAL A 219 -2.02 11.02 -19.10
C VAL A 219 -2.48 12.32 -19.74
N PHE A 220 -3.71 12.32 -20.27
CA PHE A 220 -4.39 13.52 -20.73
C PHE A 220 -4.91 14.29 -19.52
N TYR A 221 -4.37 15.47 -19.29
CA TYR A 221 -4.93 16.44 -18.34
C TYR A 221 -6.06 17.16 -19.05
N HIS A 222 -7.28 17.02 -18.54
CA HIS A 222 -8.37 17.92 -18.89
C HIS A 222 -8.37 19.03 -17.83
N GLU A 223 -8.04 20.25 -18.26
CA GLU A 223 -8.36 21.48 -17.53
C GLU A 223 -9.87 21.72 -17.49
#